data_AF-A0A3B9E623-F1
#
_entry.id   AF-A0A3B9E623-F1
#
_cell.length_a   1.000
_cell.length_b   1.000
_cell.length_c   1.000
_cell.angle_alpha   90.00
_cell.angle_beta   90.00
_cell.angle_gamma   90.00
#
_symmetry.space_group_name_H-M   'P 1'
#
loop_
_entity.id
_entity.type
_entity.pdbx_description
1 polymer ?
#
loop_
_entity_poly.entity_id
_entity_poly.type
_entity_poly.pdbx_seq_one_letter_code
_entity_poly.pdbx_strand_id
1 'polypeptide(L)' 'KLPGTRGVPEEFLARAAKMAVCKINVDTDLRIAMTGAIRQVFAESPSEFDPRKYLGPAREAVKQVVKGKVKLFGCAGKA' A
#
# COMPACT_ATOMS: atom_id res chain seq x y z
N LYS A 1 11.34 17.21 1.79
CA LYS A 1 10.12 16.76 2.53
C LYS A 1 9.13 17.91 2.52
N LEU A 2 7.90 17.73 2.02
CA LEU A 2 6.84 18.74 2.14
C LEU A 2 6.43 18.84 3.62
N PRO A 3 6.78 19.92 4.33
CA PRO A 3 6.42 20.07 5.73
C PRO A 3 4.89 20.19 5.82
N GLY A 4 4.24 19.22 6.48
CA GLY A 4 2.78 19.23 6.69
C GLY A 4 1.99 18.13 5.99
N THR A 5 2.60 17.33 5.11
CA THR A 5 1.93 16.16 4.51
C THR A 5 1.88 15.01 5.51
N ARG A 6 0.84 15.00 6.36
CA ARG A 6 0.48 13.86 7.21
C ARG A 6 -0.48 12.95 6.45
N GLY A 7 -0.34 11.63 6.63
CA GLY A 7 -1.28 10.66 6.06
C GLY A 7 -2.71 10.96 6.51
N VAL A 8 -3.67 10.73 5.61
CA VAL A 8 -5.10 10.88 5.94
C VAL A 8 -5.56 9.61 6.66
N PRO A 9 -6.16 9.72 7.86
CA PRO A 9 -6.75 8.58 8.55
C PRO A 9 -7.74 7.81 7.67
N GLU A 10 -7.72 6.49 7.75
CA GLU A 10 -8.55 5.62 6.90
C GLU A 10 -10.05 5.87 7.08
N GLU A 11 -10.48 6.28 8.27
CA GLU A 11 -11.88 6.63 8.57
C GLU A 11 -12.39 7.79 7.70
N PHE A 12 -11.55 8.82 7.49
CA PHE A 12 -11.93 9.94 6.64
C PHE A 12 -11.99 9.52 5.16
N LEU A 13 -11.08 8.65 4.73
CA LEU A 13 -11.11 8.09 3.37
C LEU A 13 -12.36 7.23 3.14
N ALA A 14 -12.74 6.41 4.12
CA ALA A 14 -13.95 5.60 4.08
C ALA A 14 -15.22 6.47 4.05
N ARG A 15 -15.26 7.56 4.83
CA ARG A 15 -16.36 8.53 4.81
C ARG A 15 -16.45 9.24 3.46
N ALA A 16 -15.32 9.69 2.91
CA ALA A 16 -15.26 10.35 1.61
C ALA A 16 -15.76 9.43 0.48
N ALA A 17 -15.37 8.15 0.50
CA ALA A 17 -15.83 7.15 -0.47
C ALA A 17 -17.35 6.89 -0.43
N LYS A 18 -18.02 7.16 0.69
CA LYS A 18 -19.49 7.10 0.81
C LYS A 18 -20.20 8.38 0.34
N MET A 19 -19.45 9.45 0.10
CA MET A 19 -19.95 10.73 -0.43
C MET A 19 -19.72 10.78 -1.96
N ALA A 20 -19.69 11.97 -2.55
CA ALA A 20 -19.50 12.17 -3.98
C ALA A 20 -18.06 11.90 -4.50
N VAL A 21 -17.16 11.32 -3.69
CA VAL A 21 -15.77 11.07 -4.10
C VAL A 21 -15.66 9.72 -4.81
N CYS A 22 -15.50 9.75 -6.13
CA CYS A 22 -15.40 8.54 -6.95
C CYS A 22 -13.95 8.08 -7.26
N LYS A 23 -12.94 8.88 -6.90
CA LYS A 23 -11.52 8.60 -7.21
C LYS A 23 -10.61 8.99 -6.05
N ILE A 24 -9.90 8.03 -5.49
CA ILE A 24 -8.92 8.22 -4.40
C ILE A 24 -7.56 7.71 -4.87
N ASN A 25 -6.53 8.56 -4.77
CA ASN A 25 -5.15 8.19 -5.11
C ASN A 25 -4.42 7.65 -3.88
N VAL A 26 -3.74 6.52 -4.01
CA VAL A 26 -2.93 5.90 -2.94
C VAL A 26 -1.55 5.57 -3.51
N ASP A 27 -0.50 6.18 -2.95
CA ASP A 27 0.88 5.99 -3.42
C ASP A 27 1.85 5.79 -2.25
N THR A 28 1.80 6.66 -1.23
CA THR A 28 2.68 6.57 -0.06
C THR A 28 2.59 5.21 0.64
N ASP A 29 1.38 4.69 0.86
CA ASP A 29 1.18 3.38 1.50
C ASP A 29 1.81 2.24 0.68
N LEU A 30 1.74 2.33 -0.65
CA LEU A 30 2.31 1.32 -1.56
C LEU A 30 3.84 1.33 -1.48
N ARG A 31 4.44 2.52 -1.48
CA ARG A 31 5.90 2.68 -1.35
C ARG A 31 6.41 2.20 0.00
N ILE A 32 5.68 2.49 1.09
CA ILE A 32 6.02 2.03 2.44
C ILE A 32 5.95 0.51 2.50
N ALA A 33 4.89 -0.12 1.99
CA ALA A 33 4.73 -1.57 2.01
C ALA A 33 5.82 -2.28 1.19
N MET A 34 6.10 -1.79 -0.02
CA MET A 34 7.15 -2.33 -0.88
C MET A 34 8.53 -2.21 -0.21
N THR A 35 8.86 -1.02 0.27
CA THR A 35 10.17 -0.77 0.90
C THR A 35 10.33 -1.55 2.20
N GLY A 36 9.28 -1.65 3.00
CA GLY A 36 9.28 -2.43 4.24
C GLY A 36 9.55 -3.91 3.99
N ALA A 37 8.87 -4.50 3.02
CA ALA A 37 9.08 -5.90 2.63
C ALA A 37 10.49 -6.16 2.09
N ILE A 38 11.03 -5.26 1.25
CA ILE A 38 12.41 -5.39 0.75
C ILE A 38 13.42 -5.31 1.90
N ARG A 39 13.24 -4.36 2.82
CA ARG A 39 14.12 -4.21 3.99
C ARG A 39 14.06 -5.42 4.92
N GLN A 40 12.90 -6.05 5.05
CA GLN A 40 12.75 -7.29 5.80
C GLN A 40 13.55 -8.43 5.17
N VAL A 41 13.43 -8.63 3.86
CA VAL A 41 14.20 -9.66 3.13
C VAL A 41 15.70 -9.45 3.29
N PHE A 42 16.18 -8.22 3.18
CA PHE A 42 17.62 -7.93 3.37
C PHE A 42 18.09 -8.05 4.82
N ALA A 43 17.21 -7.88 5.80
CA ALA A 43 17.54 -8.11 7.20
C ALA A 43 17.60 -9.61 7.54
N GLU A 44 16.69 -10.41 6.97
CA GLU A 44 16.60 -11.85 7.20
C GLU A 44 17.57 -12.66 6.33
N SER A 45 17.90 -12.19 5.14
CA SER A 45 18.79 -12.86 4.18
C SER A 45 19.75 -11.85 3.53
N PRO A 46 20.82 -11.42 4.22
CA PRO A 46 21.73 -10.37 3.74
C PRO A 46 22.51 -10.74 2.48
N SER A 47 22.68 -12.03 2.19
CA SER A 47 23.33 -12.53 0.97
C SER A 47 22.40 -12.58 -0.24
N GLU A 48 21.10 -12.37 -0.05
CA GLU A 48 20.11 -12.46 -1.12
C GLU A 48 20.18 -11.21 -2.01
N PHE A 49 20.57 -11.43 -3.27
CA PHE A 49 20.74 -10.38 -4.26
C PHE A 49 19.80 -10.54 -5.46
N ASP A 50 19.10 -11.69 -5.59
CA ASP A 50 18.21 -11.94 -6.71
C ASP A 50 16.97 -11.03 -6.61
N PRO A 51 16.72 -10.16 -7.61
CA PRO A 51 15.53 -9.31 -7.64
C PRO A 51 14.21 -10.03 -7.42
N ARG A 52 14.09 -11.26 -7.90
CA ARG A 52 12.85 -12.04 -7.78
C ARG A 52 12.57 -12.40 -6.32
N LYS A 53 13.63 -12.60 -5.52
CA LYS A 53 13.55 -13.05 -4.13
C LYS A 53 13.13 -11.93 -3.18
N TYR A 54 13.53 -10.68 -3.43
CA TYR A 54 13.06 -9.54 -2.64
C TYR A 54 11.84 -8.81 -3.25
N LEU A 55 11.69 -8.77 -4.59
CA LEU A 55 10.52 -8.14 -5.23
C LEU A 55 9.28 -9.02 -5.18
N GLY A 56 9.41 -10.35 -5.11
CA GLY A 56 8.29 -11.27 -4.93
C GLY A 56 7.48 -10.96 -3.66
N PRO A 57 8.12 -10.99 -2.47
CA PRO A 57 7.51 -10.57 -1.22
C PRO A 57 7.00 -9.14 -1.24
N ALA A 58 7.75 -8.20 -1.85
CA ALA A 58 7.33 -6.81 -1.95
C ALA A 58 6.04 -6.63 -2.77
N ARG A 59 5.89 -7.38 -3.87
CA ARG A 59 4.67 -7.38 -4.69
C ARG A 59 3.49 -7.94 -3.91
N GLU A 60 3.68 -9.00 -3.13
CA GLU A 60 2.60 -9.56 -2.31
C GLU A 60 2.18 -8.58 -1.20
N ALA A 61 3.13 -7.92 -0.54
CA ALA A 61 2.83 -6.88 0.45
C ALA A 61 1.99 -5.75 -0.15
N VAL A 62 2.37 -5.24 -1.32
CA VAL A 62 1.59 -4.22 -2.06
C VAL A 62 0.19 -4.73 -2.41
N LYS A 63 0.07 -5.98 -2.87
CA LYS A 63 -1.23 -6.59 -3.20
C LYS A 63 -2.15 -6.66 -1.97
N GLN A 64 -1.62 -6.96 -0.79
CA GLN A 64 -2.41 -6.98 0.44
C GLN A 64 -2.90 -5.58 0.84
N VAL A 65 -2.05 -4.56 0.71
CA VAL A 65 -2.46 -3.16 0.92
C VAL A 65 -3.57 -2.76 -0.04
N VAL A 66 -3.42 -3.02 -1.34
CA VAL A 66 -4.44 -2.69 -2.35
C VAL A 66 -5.76 -3.41 -2.06
N LYS A 67 -5.73 -4.70 -1.69
CA LYS A 67 -6.95 -5.43 -1.29
C LYS A 67 -7.65 -4.77 -0.09
N GLY A 68 -6.89 -4.31 0.90
CA GLY A 68 -7.43 -3.55 2.04
C GLY A 68 -8.13 -2.27 1.59
N LYS A 69 -7.47 -1.47 0.74
CA LYS A 69 -8.03 -0.22 0.22
C LYS A 69 -9.27 -0.44 -0.66
N VAL A 70 -9.30 -1.47 -1.51
CA VAL A 70 -10.47 -1.81 -2.33
C VAL A 70 -11.69 -2.15 -1.46
N LYS A 71 -11.49 -2.87 -0.37
CA LYS A 71 -12.56 -3.14 0.62
C LYS A 71 -12.99 -1.86 1.33
N LEU A 72 -12.04 -1.04 1.79
CA LEU A 72 -12.29 0.23 2.48
C LEU A 72 -13.13 1.20 1.64
N PHE A 73 -12.86 1.28 0.33
CA PHE A 73 -13.56 2.17 -0.60
C PHE A 73 -14.86 1.58 -1.15
N GLY A 74 -15.20 0.33 -0.81
CA GLY A 74 -16.42 -0.32 -1.27
C GLY A 74 -16.45 -0.58 -2.79
N CYS A 75 -15.27 -0.79 -3.39
CA CYS A 75 -15.12 -1.09 -4.82
C CYS A 75 -15.11 -2.60 -5.12
N ALA A 76 -15.10 -3.46 -4.09
CA ALA A 76 -15.12 -4.91 -4.26
C ALA A 76 -16.39 -5.37 -4.99
N GLY A 77 -16.22 -6.17 -6.06
CA GLY A 77 -17.35 -6.74 -6.81
C GLY A 77 -18.06 -5.80 -7.78
N LYS A 78 -17.49 -4.61 -8.05
CA LYS A 78 -18.05 -3.60 -8.98
C LYS A 78 -17.27 -3.52 -10.31
N ALA A 79 -16.73 -4.66 -10.75
CA ALA A 79 -15.90 -4.76 -11.96
C ALA A 79 -16.75 -4.88 -13.22
#